data_AF-A0A358AWU8-F1
#
_entry.id   AF-A0A358AWU8-F1
#
_cell.length_a   1.000
_cell.length_b   1.000
_cell.length_c   1.000
_cell.angle_alpha   90.00
_cell.angle_beta   90.00
_cell.angle_gamma   90.00
#
_symmetry.space_group_name_H-M   'P 1'
#
loop_
_entity.id
_entity.type
_entity.pdbx_description
1 polymer ?
#
loop_
_entity_poly.entity_id
_entity_poly.type
_entity_poly.pdbx_seq_one_letter_code
_entity_poly.pdbx_strand_id
1 'polypeptide(L)'
;MIVELNKLPLGLYEKAIAFSLSWEEKLELTRRAGYDFLEINVDGSEQRLPRIYDKNTAARLRDATRQAGVPARRLTTSQTETP
;
A
#
# COMPACT_ATOMS: atom_id res chain seq x y z
N MET A 1 16.52 -18.43 -18.13
CA MET A 1 16.97 -17.14 -17.55
C MET A 1 16.70 -17.21 -16.06
N ILE A 2 17.72 -17.18 -15.22
CA ILE A 2 17.53 -17.07 -13.76
C ILE A 2 17.50 -15.57 -13.47
N VAL A 3 16.41 -15.09 -12.90
CA VAL A 3 16.31 -13.70 -12.43
C VAL A 3 16.82 -13.68 -11.00
N GLU A 4 17.76 -12.79 -10.70
CA GLU A 4 18.20 -12.59 -9.33
C GLU A 4 17.10 -11.89 -8.54
N LEU A 5 16.61 -12.53 -7.48
CA LEU A 5 15.46 -12.05 -6.71
C LEU A 5 15.72 -10.66 -6.10
N ASN A 6 16.97 -10.35 -5.73
CA ASN A 6 17.39 -9.07 -5.17
C ASN A 6 17.40 -7.90 -6.17
N LYS A 7 17.22 -8.17 -7.47
CA LYS A 7 17.11 -7.14 -8.52
C LYS A 7 15.65 -6.80 -8.86
N LEU A 8 14.70 -7.53 -8.29
CA LEU A 8 13.27 -7.27 -8.48
C LEU A 8 12.76 -6.36 -7.37
N PRO A 9 11.90 -5.38 -7.69
CA PRO A 9 11.29 -4.55 -6.66
C PRO A 9 10.35 -5.41 -5.80
N LEU A 10 10.60 -5.45 -4.50
CA LEU A 10 9.82 -6.21 -3.52
C LEU A 10 8.86 -5.28 -2.79
N GLY A 11 7.57 -5.62 -2.86
CA GLY A 11 6.51 -4.86 -2.20
C GLY A 11 6.07 -5.47 -0.87
N LEU A 12 5.77 -4.63 0.12
CA LEU A 12 5.05 -5.06 1.31
C LEU A 12 3.54 -5.02 1.04
N TYR A 13 2.86 -6.15 1.16
CA TYR A 13 1.40 -6.19 1.00
C TYR A 13 0.70 -5.63 2.24
N GLU A 14 -0.24 -4.69 2.06
CA GLU A 14 -0.91 -4.02 3.18
C GLU A 14 -1.62 -4.98 4.15
N LYS A 15 -2.17 -6.11 3.67
CA LYS A 15 -2.83 -7.08 4.57
C LYS A 15 -1.84 -7.83 5.50
N ALA A 16 -0.53 -7.72 5.26
CA ALA A 16 0.49 -8.29 6.13
C ALA A 16 0.74 -7.44 7.40
N ILE A 17 0.15 -6.25 7.49
CA ILE A 17 0.34 -5.31 8.61
C ILE A 17 -0.99 -4.82 9.17
N ALA A 18 -0.96 -4.24 10.36
CA ALA A 18 -2.17 -3.80 11.05
C ALA A 18 -2.92 -2.71 10.26
N PHE A 19 -4.23 -2.92 10.07
CA PHE A 19 -5.08 -1.99 9.33
C PHE A 19 -5.17 -0.61 9.98
N SER A 20 -5.12 -0.56 11.32
CA SER A 20 -5.24 0.65 12.14
C SER A 20 -4.08 1.64 12.01
N LEU A 21 -2.96 1.23 11.40
CA LEU A 21 -1.82 2.10 11.16
C LEU A 21 -2.16 3.21 10.16
N SER A 22 -1.63 4.40 10.42
CA SER A 22 -1.69 5.54 9.51
C SER A 22 -0.88 5.25 8.23
N TRP A 23 -1.04 6.08 7.19
CA TRP A 23 -0.26 5.91 5.96
C TRP A 23 1.23 6.09 6.22
N GLU A 24 1.57 7.07 7.04
CA GLU A 24 2.93 7.41 7.47
C GLU A 24 3.57 6.22 8.20
N GLU A 25 2.85 5.61 9.15
CA GLU A 25 3.34 4.44 9.89
C GLU A 25 3.55 3.22 8.97
N LYS A 26 2.61 2.96 8.06
CA LYS A 26 2.71 1.85 7.09
C LYS A 26 3.92 2.03 6.16
N LEU A 27 4.12 3.25 5.64
CA LEU A 27 5.23 3.56 4.73
C LEU A 27 6.57 3.54 5.46
N GLU A 28 6.64 4.04 6.70
CA GLU A 28 7.84 3.97 7.51
C GLU A 28 8.22 2.53 7.84
N LEU A 29 7.24 1.68 8.17
CA LEU A 29 7.48 0.25 8.37
C LEU A 29 7.97 -0.45 7.11
N THR A 30 7.39 -0.12 5.95
CA THR A 30 7.83 -0.60 4.62
C THR A 30 9.31 -0.26 4.39
N ARG A 31 9.67 1.01 4.62
CA ARG A 31 11.05 1.51 4.49
C ARG A 31 12.01 0.79 5.42
N ARG A 32 11.66 0.67 6.71
CA ARG A 32 12.50 0.05 7.74
C ARG A 32 12.68 -1.45 7.53
N ALA A 33 11.70 -2.12 6.97
CA ALA A 33 11.77 -3.53 6.64
C ALA A 33 12.53 -3.81 5.32
N GLY A 34 12.93 -2.78 4.58
CA GLY A 34 13.73 -2.90 3.37
C GLY A 34 12.93 -3.26 2.12
N TYR A 35 11.61 -3.01 2.11
CA TYR A 35 10.78 -3.16 0.92
C TYR A 35 10.85 -1.89 0.06
N ASP A 36 10.72 -2.06 -1.25
CA ASP A 36 10.83 -0.99 -2.24
C ASP A 36 9.54 -0.16 -2.35
N PHE A 37 8.38 -0.75 -2.04
CA PHE A 37 7.09 -0.08 -2.11
C PHE A 37 6.05 -0.72 -1.20
N LEU A 38 5.02 0.05 -0.87
CA LEU A 38 3.83 -0.46 -0.20
C LEU A 38 2.78 -0.82 -1.25
N GLU A 39 2.28 -2.05 -1.23
CA GLU A 39 1.13 -2.45 -2.05
C GLU A 39 -0.17 -2.28 -1.26
N ILE A 40 -0.94 -1.27 -1.64
CA ILE A 40 -2.21 -0.93 -1.00
C ILE A 40 -3.34 -1.74 -1.61
N ASN A 41 -4.16 -2.34 -0.75
CA ASN A 41 -5.32 -3.07 -1.19
C ASN A 41 -6.50 -2.10 -1.36
N VAL A 42 -7.18 -2.23 -2.50
CA VAL A 42 -8.46 -1.61 -2.75
C VAL A 42 -9.44 -2.70 -3.21
N ASP A 43 -10.04 -3.38 -2.26
CA ASP A 43 -11.23 -4.21 -2.48
C ASP A 43 -12.48 -3.34 -2.29
N GLY A 44 -13.61 -3.80 -2.83
CA GLY A 44 -14.87 -3.04 -2.81
C GLY A 44 -15.48 -2.80 -1.42
N SER A 45 -14.73 -3.04 -0.34
CA SER A 45 -15.16 -2.81 1.03
C SER A 45 -15.34 -1.32 1.33
N GLU A 46 -16.33 -0.98 2.15
CA GLU A 46 -16.61 0.41 2.56
C GLU A 46 -15.39 1.12 3.16
N GLN A 47 -14.52 0.38 3.82
CA GLN A 47 -13.31 0.87 4.46
C GLN A 47 -12.23 1.29 3.45
N ARG A 48 -12.23 0.73 2.23
CA ARG A 48 -11.20 0.96 1.20
C ARG A 48 -11.70 1.74 0.00
N LEU A 49 -13.01 1.78 -0.24
CA LEU A 49 -13.65 2.61 -1.28
C LEU A 49 -13.23 4.11 -1.27
N PRO A 50 -13.02 4.78 -0.10
CA PRO A 50 -12.55 6.16 -0.08
C PRO A 50 -11.22 6.38 -0.81
N ARG A 51 -10.38 5.35 -0.94
CA ARG A 51 -9.08 5.43 -1.65
C ARG A 51 -9.24 5.66 -3.16
N ILE A 52 -10.42 5.32 -3.70
CA ILE A 52 -10.77 5.54 -5.12
C ILE A 52 -11.48 6.88 -5.28
N TYR A 53 -12.53 7.11 -4.49
CA TYR A 53 -13.49 8.18 -4.75
C TYR A 53 -13.23 9.47 -3.95
N ASP A 54 -12.60 9.37 -2.78
CA ASP A 54 -12.28 10.54 -1.95
C ASP A 54 -10.91 11.14 -2.34
N LYS A 55 -10.98 12.35 -2.91
CA LYS A 55 -9.80 13.12 -3.31
C LYS A 55 -8.89 13.46 -2.13
N ASN A 56 -9.45 13.66 -0.94
CA ASN A 56 -8.66 14.01 0.26
C ASN A 56 -7.86 12.80 0.74
N THR A 57 -8.49 11.63 0.80
CA THR A 57 -7.80 10.36 1.09
C THR A 57 -6.69 10.09 0.08
N ALA A 58 -6.95 10.28 -1.22
CA ALA A 58 -5.94 10.11 -2.26
C ALA A 58 -4.80 11.14 -2.15
N ALA A 59 -5.08 12.39 -1.75
CA ALA A 59 -4.07 13.42 -1.52
C ALA A 59 -3.18 13.08 -0.33
N ARG A 60 -3.77 12.70 0.81
CA ARG A 60 -3.03 12.28 2.01
C ARG A 60 -2.09 11.12 1.72
N LEU A 61 -2.53 10.12 0.95
CA LEU A 61 -1.65 9.03 0.53
C LEU A 61 -0.46 9.54 -0.31
N ARG A 62 -0.69 10.44 -1.28
CA ARG A 62 0.40 11.02 -2.08
C ARG A 62 1.39 11.79 -1.22
N ASP A 63 0.89 12.60 -0.29
CA ASP A 63 1.74 13.39 0.60
C ASP A 63 2.57 12.48 1.52
N ALA A 64 1.95 11.44 2.09
CA ALA A 64 2.63 10.44 2.90
C ALA A 64 3.73 9.70 2.11
N THR A 65 3.46 9.28 0.85
CA THR A 65 4.48 8.65 0.00
C THR A 65 5.65 9.58 -0.30
N ARG A 66 5.37 10.87 -0.54
CA ARG A 66 6.40 11.88 -0.78
C ARG A 66 7.26 12.10 0.46
N GLN A 67 6.64 12.16 1.64
CA GLN A 67 7.35 12.39 2.89
C GLN A 67 8.19 11.17 3.31
N ALA A 68 7.67 9.96 3.14
CA ALA A 68 8.38 8.73 3.48
C ALA A 68 9.45 8.32 2.46
N GLY A 69 9.41 8.85 1.24
CA GLY A 69 10.28 8.43 0.14
C GLY A 69 9.99 7.01 -0.36
N VAL A 70 8.87 6.42 0.03
CA VAL A 70 8.42 5.08 -0.36
C VAL A 70 7.17 5.22 -1.21
N PRO A 71 7.16 4.73 -2.47
CA PRO A 71 5.97 4.76 -3.30
C PRO A 71 4.91 3.76 -2.80
N ALA A 72 3.64 4.12 -2.99
CA ALA A 72 2.52 3.20 -2.80
C ALA A 72 1.94 2.79 -4.17
N ARG A 73 1.69 1.49 -4.35
CA ARG A 73 1.09 0.92 -5.57
C ARG A 73 -0.27 0.32 -5.24
N ARG A 74 -1.24 0.49 -6.12
CA ARG A 74 -2.59 -0.05 -5.93
C ARG A 74 -2.69 -1.45 -6.48
N LEU A 75 -3.26 -2.35 -5.69
CA LEU A 75 -3.80 -3.62 -6.14
C LEU A 75 -5.32 -3.58 -5.97
N THR A 76 -6.04 -3.71 -7.09
CA THR A 76 -7.49 -3.89 -7.09
C THR A 76 -7.77 -5.38 -7.24
N THR A 77 -8.43 -5.96 -6.25
CA THR A 77 -8.87 -7.36 -6.32
C THR A 77 -10.38 -7.38 -6.58
N SER A 78 -10.85 -8.30 -7.42
CA SER A 78 -12.28 -8.55 -7.63
C SER A 78 -12.92 -9.33 -6.47
N GLN A 79 -12.15 -9.62 -5.41
CA GLN A 79 -12.64 -10.34 -4.25
C GLN A 79 -13.47 -9.36 -3.41
N THR A 80 -14.78 -9.38 -3.60
CA THR A 80 -15.71 -8.93 -2.57
C THR A 80 -15.54 -9.89 -1.41
N GLU A 81 -14.91 -9.45 -0.32
CA GLU A 81 -14.92 -10.19 0.93
C GLU A 81 -16.39 -10.27 1.37
N THR A 82 -17.03 -11.40 1.09
CA THR A 82 -18.37 -11.70 1.61
C THR A 82 -18.24 -11.86 3.13
N PRO A 83 -19.16 -11.30 3.94
CA PRO A 83 -19.06 -11.28 5.40
C PRO A 83 -18.87 -12.65 6.05
#